data_AF-A0A5C2H6P2-F1
#
_entry.id   AF-A0A5C2H6P2-F1
#
_cell.length_a   1.000
_cell.length_b   1.000
_cell.length_c   1.000
_cell.angle_alpha   90.00
_cell.angle_beta   90.00
_cell.angle_gamma   90.00
#
_symmetry.space_group_name_H-M   'P 1'
#
loop_
_entity.id
_entity.type
_entity.pdbx_description
1 polymer ?
#
loop_
_entity_poly.entity_id
_entity_poly.type
_entity_poly.pdbx_seq_one_letter_code
_entity_poly.pdbx_strand_id
1 'polypeptide(L)'
;MSSRPPLTLRDTRAEVLSAVRPDQTLYLQFDDYGCGPSWPVADYEEKGFFTAAQELKLASEHDLTPVLVSRLSLYVGNTLDIESLMNLVRVSRNKTVKAAEVALRRAVKHARQDARRQKQLADVLLGCSALFAETRADATLLGEAHAVARNPECSLADLLEIADAILTRPGSAAILAPADRRKVYDGRRDHIVRSCCYVWMDAGRPLTYTTRPDRLSGERRAGPLFDLIRAVMRMVLPKGGQPSDETIRKDIDQFRVLIVRYPELLDGR
;
A
#
# COMPACT_ATOMS: atom_id res chain seq x y z
N MET A 1 -46.16 54.76 -37.71
CA MET A 1 -44.82 54.21 -37.43
C MET A 1 -44.33 54.80 -36.12
N SER A 2 -44.27 54.01 -35.04
CA SER A 2 -43.65 54.42 -33.77
C SER A 2 -43.21 53.14 -33.06
N SER A 3 -41.89 52.97 -32.97
CA SER A 3 -41.18 51.84 -32.38
C SER A 3 -41.23 51.92 -30.85
N ARG A 4 -41.62 50.81 -30.21
CA ARG A 4 -41.35 50.56 -28.78
C ARG A 4 -40.11 49.64 -28.69
N PRO A 5 -39.17 49.89 -27.77
CA PRO A 5 -38.00 49.03 -27.57
C PRO A 5 -38.39 47.79 -26.73
N PRO A 6 -37.72 46.64 -26.90
CA PRO A 6 -37.96 45.48 -26.05
C PRO A 6 -37.16 45.59 -24.74
N LEU A 7 -37.85 45.19 -23.67
CA LEU A 7 -37.36 45.09 -22.30
C LEU A 7 -36.19 44.09 -22.20
N THR A 8 -35.10 44.53 -21.58
CA THR A 8 -33.96 43.71 -21.17
C THR A 8 -34.38 42.74 -20.05
N LEU A 9 -34.32 41.44 -20.32
CA LEU A 9 -34.35 40.40 -19.29
C LEU A 9 -32.94 40.19 -18.72
N ARG A 10 -32.75 40.68 -17.50
CA ARG A 10 -31.74 40.16 -16.56
C ARG A 10 -32.15 38.74 -16.13
N ASP A 11 -31.15 38.01 -15.66
CA ASP A 11 -31.23 36.81 -14.82
C ASP A 11 -31.46 35.47 -15.52
N THR A 12 -30.56 35.09 -16.43
CA THR A 12 -30.04 33.72 -16.40
C THR A 12 -28.86 33.67 -15.43
N ARG A 13 -29.24 33.52 -14.15
CA ARG A 13 -28.39 32.99 -13.09
C ARG A 13 -27.82 31.68 -13.61
N ALA A 14 -26.57 31.72 -14.07
CA ALA A 14 -25.81 30.51 -14.34
C ALA A 14 -25.63 29.81 -12.99
N GLU A 15 -26.59 28.97 -12.64
CA GLU A 15 -26.37 27.86 -11.73
C GLU A 15 -25.29 27.00 -12.39
N VAL A 16 -24.03 27.35 -12.07
CA VAL A 16 -22.93 26.40 -12.12
C VAL A 16 -23.29 25.33 -11.10
N LEU A 17 -24.12 24.38 -11.54
CA LEU A 17 -24.14 23.04 -10.99
C LEU A 17 -22.72 22.54 -11.21
N SER A 18 -21.86 22.78 -10.20
CA SER A 18 -20.65 22.03 -9.97
C SER A 18 -21.09 20.58 -9.93
N ALA A 19 -21.01 19.91 -11.08
CA ALA A 19 -21.16 18.48 -11.16
C ALA A 19 -20.06 17.94 -10.25
N VAL A 20 -20.45 17.55 -9.03
CA VAL A 20 -19.57 16.89 -8.07
C VAL A 20 -19.11 15.63 -8.78
N ARG A 21 -17.92 15.70 -9.39
CA ARG A 21 -17.31 14.53 -10.01
C ARG A 21 -17.16 13.47 -8.91
N PRO A 22 -17.47 12.20 -9.20
CA PRO A 22 -17.22 11.13 -8.25
C PRO A 22 -15.75 11.17 -7.83
N ASP A 23 -15.50 11.00 -6.53
CA ASP A 23 -14.14 11.00 -5.98
C ASP A 23 -13.30 9.93 -6.67
N GLN A 24 -12.31 10.38 -7.45
CA GLN A 24 -11.45 9.48 -8.20
C GLN A 24 -10.65 8.63 -7.22
N THR A 25 -10.71 7.31 -7.43
CA THR A 25 -10.02 6.33 -6.60
C THR A 25 -9.03 5.57 -7.45
N LEU A 26 -7.79 5.44 -6.97
CA LEU A 26 -6.74 4.64 -7.59
C LEU A 26 -6.29 3.56 -6.62
N TYR A 27 -5.79 2.44 -7.15
CA TYR A 27 -5.11 1.41 -6.38
C TYR A 27 -3.64 1.50 -6.70
N LEU A 28 -2.83 1.85 -5.71
CA LEU A 28 -1.40 1.99 -5.87
C LEU A 28 -0.71 0.94 -5.02
N GLN A 29 0.40 0.42 -5.51
CA GLN A 29 1.28 -0.44 -4.73
C GLN A 29 1.98 0.40 -3.65
N PHE A 30 1.89 -0.06 -2.41
CA PHE A 30 2.62 0.51 -1.28
C PHE A 30 3.35 -0.58 -0.52
N ASP A 31 4.64 -0.71 -0.75
CA ASP A 31 5.46 -1.70 -0.05
C ASP A 31 5.98 -1.18 1.31
N ASP A 32 6.06 0.14 1.49
CA ASP A 32 6.67 0.78 2.68
C ASP A 32 5.72 1.63 3.54
N TYR A 33 4.40 1.39 3.48
CA TYR A 33 3.46 2.21 4.25
C TYR A 33 3.37 1.80 5.73
N GLY A 34 4.35 2.23 6.52
CA GLY A 34 4.40 2.07 7.98
C GLY A 34 5.50 1.11 8.45
N CYS A 35 5.69 1.02 9.77
CA CYS A 35 6.68 0.18 10.46
C CYS A 35 6.45 -1.35 10.29
N GLY A 36 6.01 -1.79 9.11
CA GLY A 36 5.90 -3.20 8.76
C GLY A 36 7.28 -3.84 8.60
N PRO A 37 7.36 -5.17 8.61
CA PRO A 37 8.60 -5.86 8.33
C PRO A 37 9.10 -5.53 6.92
N SER A 38 10.40 -5.26 6.78
CA SER A 38 11.04 -5.16 5.47
C SER A 38 11.04 -6.55 4.84
N TRP A 39 10.21 -6.72 3.81
CA TRP A 39 10.19 -7.94 3.00
C TRP A 39 11.47 -8.02 2.16
N PRO A 40 12.11 -9.20 2.05
CA PRO A 40 13.25 -9.38 1.16
C PRO A 40 12.74 -9.48 -0.29
N VAL A 41 12.41 -8.34 -0.89
CA VAL A 41 11.96 -8.29 -2.29
C VAL A 41 13.16 -8.33 -3.22
N ALA A 42 13.17 -9.27 -4.16
CA ALA A 42 14.23 -9.46 -5.15
C ALA A 42 13.66 -10.16 -6.39
N ASP A 43 14.44 -10.24 -7.47
CA ASP A 43 14.13 -11.12 -8.59
C ASP A 43 14.50 -12.57 -8.20
N TYR A 44 13.47 -13.39 -7.96
CA TYR A 44 13.65 -14.78 -7.55
C TYR A 44 13.56 -15.76 -8.73
N GLU A 45 13.21 -15.26 -9.92
CA GLU A 45 12.96 -16.05 -11.12
C GLU A 45 12.11 -17.31 -10.79
N GLU A 46 12.46 -18.45 -11.37
CA GLU A 46 11.86 -19.76 -11.09
C GLU A 46 12.72 -20.61 -10.12
N LYS A 47 13.60 -19.97 -9.34
CA LYS A 47 14.51 -20.69 -8.41
C LYS A 47 13.90 -20.91 -7.04
N GLY A 48 12.86 -20.15 -6.70
CA GLY A 48 12.25 -20.15 -5.38
C GLY A 48 13.06 -19.39 -4.33
N PHE A 49 12.51 -19.28 -3.13
CA PHE A 49 13.07 -18.46 -2.06
C PHE A 49 14.04 -19.24 -1.14
N PHE A 50 13.76 -20.51 -0.86
CA PHE A 50 14.52 -21.28 0.12
C PHE A 50 15.78 -21.90 -0.51
N THR A 51 16.86 -21.90 0.28
CA THR A 51 18.06 -22.70 -0.02
C THR A 51 17.77 -24.20 0.18
N ALA A 52 18.54 -25.07 -0.49
CA ALA A 52 18.39 -26.53 -0.33
C ALA A 52 18.47 -27.01 1.13
N ALA A 53 19.29 -26.36 1.97
CA ALA A 53 19.38 -26.68 3.40
C ALA A 53 18.10 -26.31 4.17
N GLN A 54 17.49 -25.17 3.83
CA GLN A 54 16.20 -24.77 4.40
C GLN A 54 15.07 -25.67 3.92
N GLU A 55 15.08 -26.09 2.66
CA GLU A 55 14.10 -27.03 2.13
C GLU A 55 14.17 -28.39 2.85
N LEU A 56 15.37 -28.95 3.01
CA LEU A 56 15.58 -30.19 3.76
C LEU A 56 15.10 -30.08 5.21
N LYS A 57 15.34 -28.92 5.83
CA LYS A 57 14.87 -28.63 7.19
C LYS A 57 13.35 -28.59 7.25
N LEU A 58 12.68 -27.86 6.34
CA LEU A 58 11.22 -27.79 6.30
C LEU A 58 10.58 -29.16 6.02
N ALA A 59 11.18 -29.94 5.10
CA ALA A 59 10.73 -31.28 4.77
C ALA A 59 10.76 -32.20 6.01
N SER A 60 11.88 -32.19 6.74
CA SER A 60 12.05 -33.04 7.92
C SER A 60 11.24 -32.59 9.14
N GLU A 61 11.19 -31.29 9.44
CA GLU A 61 10.48 -30.77 10.63
C GLU A 61 8.95 -30.85 10.49
N HIS A 62 8.42 -30.79 9.26
CA HIS A 62 6.97 -30.75 9.01
C HIS A 62 6.44 -31.98 8.27
N ASP A 63 7.28 -32.99 8.04
CA ASP A 63 6.93 -34.24 7.35
C ASP A 63 6.28 -33.97 5.98
N LEU A 64 6.94 -33.10 5.21
CA LEU A 64 6.57 -32.73 3.85
C LEU A 64 7.52 -33.40 2.86
N THR A 65 6.99 -33.79 1.70
CA THR A 65 7.84 -34.35 0.65
C THR A 65 8.75 -33.25 0.05
N PRO A 66 9.94 -33.59 -0.46
CA PRO A 66 10.83 -32.61 -1.09
C PRO A 66 10.16 -31.83 -2.24
N VAL A 67 9.29 -32.50 -2.99
CA VAL A 67 8.52 -31.88 -4.09
C VAL A 67 7.59 -30.78 -3.57
N LEU A 68 6.89 -31.03 -2.47
CA LEU A 68 5.99 -30.05 -1.86
C LEU A 68 6.74 -28.86 -1.26
N VAL A 69 7.91 -29.08 -0.67
CA VAL A 69 8.74 -28.00 -0.13
C VAL A 69 9.36 -27.16 -1.24
N SER A 70 9.83 -27.77 -2.33
CA SER A 70 10.31 -27.02 -3.51
C SER A 70 9.18 -26.18 -4.12
N ARG A 71 7.97 -26.73 -4.22
CA ARG A 71 6.78 -25.96 -4.65
C ARG A 71 6.47 -24.79 -3.71
N LEU A 72 6.57 -25.00 -2.39
CA LEU A 72 6.44 -23.93 -1.41
C LEU A 72 7.49 -22.84 -1.62
N SER A 73 8.74 -23.22 -1.88
CA SER A 73 9.85 -22.33 -2.19
C SER A 73 9.55 -21.43 -3.38
N LEU A 74 9.01 -22.01 -4.46
CA LEU A 74 8.56 -21.27 -5.65
C LEU A 74 7.45 -20.29 -5.33
N TYR A 75 6.40 -20.73 -4.62
CA TYR A 75 5.29 -19.84 -4.28
C TYR A 75 5.71 -18.67 -3.39
N VAL A 76 6.62 -18.91 -2.44
CA VAL A 76 7.20 -17.85 -1.61
C VAL A 76 8.07 -16.92 -2.45
N GLY A 77 8.89 -17.44 -3.37
CA GLY A 77 9.67 -16.65 -4.32
C GLY A 77 8.79 -15.72 -5.15
N ASN A 78 7.76 -16.24 -5.81
CA ASN A 78 6.82 -15.45 -6.61
C ASN A 78 6.06 -14.38 -5.80
N THR A 79 5.83 -14.63 -4.51
CA THR A 79 5.20 -13.65 -3.61
C THR A 79 6.15 -12.50 -3.26
N LEU A 80 7.44 -12.80 -3.20
CA LEU A 80 8.51 -11.85 -2.85
C LEU A 80 9.19 -11.27 -4.09
N ASP A 81 8.72 -11.63 -5.28
CA ASP A 81 9.28 -11.14 -6.52
C ASP A 81 9.06 -9.62 -6.69
N ILE A 82 10.00 -8.94 -7.35
CA ILE A 82 9.93 -7.49 -7.61
C ILE A 82 8.72 -7.11 -8.46
N GLU A 83 8.25 -8.00 -9.32
CA GLU A 83 7.06 -7.79 -10.15
C GLU A 83 5.74 -8.13 -9.42
N SER A 84 5.83 -8.65 -8.18
CA SER A 84 4.68 -9.08 -7.41
C SER A 84 3.86 -7.89 -6.87
N LEU A 85 2.72 -7.62 -7.50
CA LEU A 85 1.81 -6.53 -7.12
C LEU A 85 0.92 -6.89 -5.92
N MET A 86 1.51 -7.13 -4.75
CA MET A 86 0.79 -7.69 -3.60
C MET A 86 0.07 -6.65 -2.72
N ASN A 87 0.61 -5.43 -2.60
CA ASN A 87 0.11 -4.43 -1.65
C ASN A 87 -0.62 -3.27 -2.34
N LEU A 88 -1.71 -3.59 -3.05
CA LEU A 88 -2.56 -2.59 -3.68
C LEU A 88 -3.44 -1.88 -2.63
N VAL A 89 -3.16 -0.61 -2.38
CA VAL A 89 -3.91 0.20 -1.44
C VAL A 89 -4.77 1.21 -2.18
N ARG A 90 -6.02 1.29 -1.73
CA ARG A 90 -6.98 2.28 -2.22
C ARG A 90 -6.59 3.69 -1.77
N VAL A 91 -6.37 4.56 -2.75
CA VAL A 91 -6.07 5.98 -2.58
C VAL A 91 -7.23 6.80 -3.14
N SER A 92 -7.75 7.74 -2.34
CA SER A 92 -8.85 8.64 -2.74
C SER A 92 -8.28 10.02 -3.02
N ARG A 93 -8.63 10.59 -4.17
CA ARG A 93 -8.19 11.93 -4.60
C ARG A 93 -8.50 12.98 -3.55
N ASN A 94 -9.75 13.03 -3.09
CA ASN A 94 -10.16 14.05 -2.13
C ASN A 94 -9.35 14.00 -0.83
N LYS A 95 -9.02 12.79 -0.35
CA LYS A 95 -8.21 12.64 0.87
C LYS A 95 -6.77 13.05 0.66
N THR A 96 -6.15 12.67 -0.45
CA THR A 96 -4.73 12.95 -0.72
C THR A 96 -4.46 14.41 -1.08
N VAL A 97 -5.36 15.04 -1.86
CA VAL A 97 -5.31 16.47 -2.18
C VAL A 97 -5.48 17.30 -0.91
N LYS A 98 -6.49 16.97 -0.07
CA LYS A 98 -6.69 17.65 1.22
C LYS A 98 -5.50 17.47 2.16
N ALA A 99 -4.87 16.30 2.18
CA ALA A 99 -3.67 16.06 2.96
C ALA A 99 -2.49 16.93 2.50
N ALA A 100 -2.27 17.05 1.18
CA ALA A 100 -1.27 17.95 0.62
C ALA A 100 -1.53 19.41 0.99
N GLU A 101 -2.77 19.87 0.82
CA GLU A 101 -3.17 21.25 1.14
C GLU A 101 -2.90 21.57 2.63
N VAL A 102 -3.31 20.69 3.55
CA VAL A 102 -3.07 20.89 4.99
C VAL A 102 -1.57 20.89 5.32
N ALA A 103 -0.80 19.97 4.75
CA ALA A 103 0.63 19.88 4.98
C ALA A 103 1.38 21.12 4.44
N LEU A 104 1.08 21.53 3.21
CA LEU A 104 1.66 22.71 2.57
C LEU A 104 1.29 23.99 3.31
N ARG A 105 0.02 24.22 3.65
CA ARG A 105 -0.39 25.40 4.43
C ARG A 105 0.35 25.49 5.76
N ARG A 106 0.52 24.36 6.45
CA ARG A 106 1.28 24.30 7.70
C ARG A 106 2.76 24.61 7.48
N ALA A 107 3.38 24.01 6.46
CA ALA A 107 4.78 24.23 6.13
C ALA A 107 5.06 25.69 5.73
N VAL A 108 4.24 26.26 4.84
CA VAL A 108 4.30 27.68 4.43
C VAL A 108 4.16 28.61 5.64
N LYS A 109 3.15 28.39 6.49
CA LYS A 109 2.96 29.19 7.71
C LYS A 109 4.21 29.18 8.59
N HIS A 110 4.80 28.00 8.79
CA HIS A 110 5.98 27.86 9.63
C HIS A 110 7.25 28.44 8.99
N ALA A 111 7.41 28.28 7.68
CA ALA A 111 8.54 28.81 6.92
C ALA A 111 8.54 30.35 6.87
N ARG A 112 7.36 30.99 6.81
CA ARG A 112 7.22 32.45 6.93
C ARG A 112 7.58 32.98 8.32
N GLN A 113 7.44 32.16 9.37
CA GLN A 113 7.76 32.54 10.75
C GLN A 113 9.23 32.30 11.10
N ASP A 114 9.86 31.29 10.49
CA ASP A 114 11.20 30.86 10.80
C ASP A 114 11.89 30.33 9.53
N ALA A 115 12.87 31.07 9.03
CA ALA A 115 13.62 30.72 7.83
C ALA A 115 14.38 29.38 7.95
N ARG A 116 14.69 28.93 9.18
CA ARG A 116 15.32 27.62 9.42
C ARG A 116 14.43 26.46 8.98
N ARG A 117 13.14 26.69 8.76
CA ARG A 117 12.16 25.70 8.29
C ARG A 117 12.06 25.61 6.77
N GLN A 118 12.92 26.30 6.02
CA GLN A 118 13.02 26.17 4.57
C GLN A 118 13.10 24.69 4.13
N LYS A 119 13.97 23.90 4.76
CA LYS A 119 14.12 22.48 4.47
C LYS A 119 12.82 21.70 4.65
N GLN A 120 12.06 21.99 5.71
CA GLN A 120 10.77 21.34 5.96
C GLN A 120 9.74 21.64 4.85
N LEU A 121 9.73 22.87 4.31
CA LEU A 121 8.87 23.22 3.18
C LEU A 121 9.28 22.47 1.90
N ALA A 122 10.59 22.43 1.62
CA ALA A 122 11.13 21.67 0.50
C ALA A 122 10.79 20.17 0.61
N ASP A 123 10.97 19.56 1.79
CA ASP A 123 10.64 18.16 2.04
C ASP A 123 9.15 17.85 1.80
N VAL A 124 8.24 18.75 2.22
CA VAL A 124 6.79 18.59 1.97
C VAL A 124 6.47 18.71 0.48
N LEU A 125 7.08 19.65 -0.24
CA LEU A 125 6.91 19.78 -1.70
C LEU A 125 7.39 18.53 -2.42
N LEU A 126 8.59 18.02 -2.08
CA LEU A 126 9.16 16.81 -2.67
C LEU A 126 8.37 15.54 -2.34
N GLY A 127 7.63 15.54 -1.22
CA GLY A 127 6.74 14.44 -0.84
C GLY A 127 5.36 14.47 -1.54
N CYS A 128 5.08 15.49 -2.36
CA CYS A 128 3.83 15.56 -3.12
C CYS A 128 3.91 14.82 -4.46
N SER A 129 2.74 14.51 -5.01
CA SER A 129 2.58 13.85 -6.31
C SER A 129 1.55 14.59 -7.17
N ALA A 130 1.79 14.61 -8.48
CA ALA A 130 0.90 15.20 -9.48
C ALA A 130 -0.13 14.18 -10.01
N LEU A 131 -0.22 12.98 -9.43
CA LEU A 131 -1.04 11.86 -9.92
C LEU A 131 -2.52 12.23 -10.13
N PHE A 132 -3.04 13.20 -9.36
CA PHE A 132 -4.42 13.66 -9.41
C PHE A 132 -4.59 15.06 -10.05
N ALA A 133 -3.55 15.56 -10.72
CA ALA A 133 -3.60 16.80 -11.48
C ALA A 133 -4.67 16.71 -12.58
N GLU A 134 -5.55 17.70 -12.67
CA GLU A 134 -6.64 17.70 -13.65
C GLU A 134 -6.16 18.11 -15.04
N THR A 135 -5.12 18.95 -15.10
CA THR A 135 -4.55 19.45 -16.34
C THR A 135 -3.04 19.24 -16.39
N ARG A 136 -2.48 19.24 -17.61
CA ARG A 136 -1.02 19.24 -17.80
C ARG A 136 -0.36 20.44 -17.11
N ALA A 137 -1.02 21.59 -17.10
CA ALA A 137 -0.50 22.78 -16.44
C ALA A 137 -0.43 22.62 -14.91
N ASP A 138 -1.40 21.93 -14.29
CA ASP A 138 -1.37 21.61 -12.86
C ASP A 138 -0.23 20.63 -12.54
N ALA A 139 -0.02 19.63 -13.41
CA ALA A 139 1.07 18.66 -13.25
C ALA A 139 2.45 19.31 -13.42
N THR A 140 2.60 20.23 -14.40
CA THR A 140 3.83 20.98 -14.64
C THR A 140 4.20 21.84 -13.44
N LEU A 141 3.23 22.48 -12.79
CA LEU A 141 3.48 23.33 -11.61
C LEU A 141 4.16 22.57 -10.47
N LEU A 142 3.73 21.33 -10.17
CA LEU A 142 4.42 20.52 -9.17
C LEU A 142 5.81 20.07 -9.64
N GLY A 143 5.97 19.80 -10.94
CA GLY A 143 7.29 19.53 -11.54
C GLY A 143 8.27 20.69 -11.35
N GLU A 144 7.83 21.92 -11.55
CA GLU A 144 8.60 23.14 -11.28
C GLU A 144 8.92 23.28 -9.79
N ALA A 145 7.94 23.04 -8.92
CA ALA A 145 8.17 23.06 -7.47
C ALA A 145 9.19 22.01 -7.02
N HIS A 146 9.20 20.81 -7.61
CA HIS A 146 10.23 19.81 -7.38
C HIS A 146 11.61 20.28 -7.86
N ALA A 147 11.69 20.97 -8.99
CA ALA A 147 12.96 21.51 -9.49
C ALA A 147 13.51 22.59 -8.53
N VAL A 148 12.66 23.51 -8.06
CA VAL A 148 13.01 24.52 -7.06
C VAL A 148 13.45 23.86 -5.76
N ALA A 149 12.68 22.91 -5.23
CA ALA A 149 12.96 22.26 -3.95
C ALA A 149 14.20 21.35 -3.96
N ARG A 150 14.62 20.83 -5.12
CA ARG A 150 15.88 20.08 -5.26
C ARG A 150 17.11 20.98 -5.41
N ASN A 151 16.92 22.23 -5.81
CA ASN A 151 18.04 23.16 -5.98
C ASN A 151 18.58 23.57 -4.59
N PRO A 152 19.83 23.22 -4.23
CA PRO A 152 20.41 23.60 -2.95
C PRO A 152 20.59 25.11 -2.78
N GLU A 153 20.59 25.86 -3.89
CA GLU A 153 20.72 27.32 -3.91
C GLU A 153 19.37 28.06 -3.93
N CYS A 154 18.24 27.33 -3.89
CA CYS A 154 16.93 27.99 -3.91
C CYS A 154 16.75 28.91 -2.70
N SER A 155 16.15 30.07 -2.92
CA SER A 155 15.81 30.97 -1.82
C SER A 155 14.51 30.50 -1.15
N LEU A 156 14.33 30.90 0.11
CA LEU A 156 13.05 30.71 0.80
C LEU A 156 11.89 31.40 0.08
N ALA A 157 12.15 32.54 -0.59
CA ALA A 157 11.13 33.28 -1.32
C ALA A 157 10.59 32.46 -2.51
N ASP A 158 11.48 31.81 -3.28
CA ASP A 158 11.10 30.97 -4.42
C ASP A 158 10.24 29.78 -3.97
N LEU A 159 10.61 29.15 -2.85
CA LEU A 159 9.85 28.04 -2.27
C LEU A 159 8.47 28.47 -1.77
N LEU A 160 8.35 29.66 -1.17
CA LEU A 160 7.08 30.20 -0.71
C LEU A 160 6.18 30.56 -1.90
N GLU A 161 6.74 31.23 -2.92
CA GLU A 161 6.02 31.61 -4.12
C GLU A 161 5.42 30.39 -4.83
N ILE A 162 6.24 29.36 -5.08
CA ILE A 162 5.75 28.17 -5.77
C ILE A 162 4.76 27.36 -4.91
N ALA A 163 4.94 27.34 -3.59
CA ALA A 163 4.00 26.69 -2.69
C ALA A 163 2.64 27.42 -2.63
N ASP A 164 2.64 28.74 -2.62
CA ASP A 164 1.42 29.55 -2.72
C ASP A 164 0.72 29.33 -4.08
N ALA A 165 1.49 29.27 -5.17
CA ALA A 165 0.96 28.95 -6.49
C ALA A 165 0.26 27.57 -6.50
N ILE A 166 0.85 26.55 -5.88
CA ILE A 166 0.20 25.24 -5.72
C ILE A 166 -1.07 25.34 -4.87
N LEU A 167 -1.04 26.07 -3.75
CA LEU A 167 -2.19 26.21 -2.85
C LEU A 167 -3.38 26.94 -3.47
N THR A 168 -3.15 27.78 -4.49
CA THR A 168 -4.22 28.45 -5.25
C THR A 168 -4.86 27.56 -6.33
N ARG A 169 -4.27 26.39 -6.61
CA ARG A 169 -4.75 25.44 -7.63
C ARG A 169 -5.04 24.07 -6.99
N PRO A 170 -6.25 23.86 -6.46
CA PRO A 170 -6.64 22.59 -5.85
C PRO A 170 -6.44 21.42 -6.82
N GLY A 171 -5.81 20.34 -6.35
CA GLY A 171 -5.54 19.16 -7.17
C GLY A 171 -4.17 19.13 -7.86
N SER A 172 -3.42 20.24 -7.88
CA SER A 172 -2.04 20.27 -8.42
C SER A 172 -1.04 19.48 -7.58
N ALA A 173 -1.36 19.22 -6.31
CA ALA A 173 -0.54 18.41 -5.42
C ALA A 173 -1.39 17.45 -4.60
N ALA A 174 -0.89 16.23 -4.42
CA ALA A 174 -1.48 15.19 -3.59
C ALA A 174 -0.40 14.49 -2.76
N ILE A 175 -0.66 14.27 -1.47
CA ILE A 175 0.19 13.40 -0.64
C ILE A 175 -0.44 12.01 -0.69
N LEU A 176 0.21 11.08 -1.38
CA LEU A 176 -0.30 9.73 -1.60
C LEU A 176 -0.32 8.98 -0.28
N ALA A 177 -1.52 8.66 0.19
CA ALA A 177 -1.76 7.95 1.42
C ALA A 177 -2.97 7.02 1.26
N PRO A 178 -2.99 5.87 1.95
CA PRO A 178 -4.16 5.02 2.07
C PRO A 178 -5.38 5.83 2.48
N ALA A 179 -6.50 5.61 1.78
CA ALA A 179 -7.77 6.21 2.16
C ALA A 179 -8.20 5.78 3.58
N ASP A 180 -7.78 4.59 4.00
CA ASP A 180 -7.97 4.08 5.36
C ASP A 180 -6.75 3.24 5.77
N ARG A 181 -5.91 3.80 6.65
CA ARG A 181 -4.71 3.12 7.16
C ARG A 181 -5.05 1.83 7.92
N ARG A 182 -6.25 1.71 8.50
CA ARG A 182 -6.70 0.51 9.22
C ARG A 182 -7.05 -0.64 8.29
N LYS A 183 -7.22 -0.34 7.00
CA LYS A 183 -7.52 -1.31 5.94
C LYS A 183 -6.30 -1.60 5.05
N VAL A 184 -5.13 -1.05 5.38
CA VAL A 184 -3.89 -1.45 4.72
C VAL A 184 -3.63 -2.89 5.11
N TYR A 185 -3.62 -3.74 4.10
CA TYR A 185 -3.44 -5.16 4.23
C TYR A 185 -2.05 -5.52 3.72
N ASP A 186 -1.37 -6.42 4.43
CA ASP A 186 -0.11 -6.97 3.99
C ASP A 186 -0.39 -8.20 3.12
N GLY A 187 -0.47 -7.96 1.81
CA GLY A 187 -0.76 -8.99 0.82
C GLY A 187 0.35 -10.02 0.70
N ARG A 188 1.61 -9.66 0.96
CA ARG A 188 2.73 -10.62 0.95
C ARG A 188 2.60 -11.61 2.09
N ARG A 189 2.32 -11.12 3.30
CA ARG A 189 2.05 -11.99 4.45
C ARG A 189 0.93 -12.99 4.15
N ASP A 190 -0.19 -12.49 3.64
CA ASP A 190 -1.34 -13.33 3.29
C ASP A 190 -0.98 -14.39 2.26
N HIS A 191 -0.34 -14.00 1.16
CA HIS A 191 0.07 -14.94 0.12
C HIS A 191 1.04 -16.00 0.65
N ILE A 192 2.01 -15.66 1.49
CA ILE A 192 2.88 -16.66 2.14
C ILE A 192 2.06 -17.63 3.00
N VAL A 193 1.11 -17.13 3.79
CA VAL A 193 0.22 -17.98 4.60
C VAL A 193 -0.62 -18.91 3.70
N ARG A 194 -1.17 -18.38 2.60
CA ARG A 194 -1.93 -19.17 1.61
C ARG A 194 -1.07 -20.24 0.96
N SER A 195 0.15 -19.92 0.55
CA SER A 195 1.11 -20.87 -0.03
C SER A 195 1.39 -22.03 0.93
N CYS A 196 1.56 -21.74 2.23
CA CYS A 196 1.68 -22.78 3.25
C CYS A 196 0.41 -23.63 3.34
N CYS A 197 -0.78 -23.02 3.30
CA CYS A 197 -2.05 -23.74 3.36
C CYS A 197 -2.28 -24.64 2.13
N TYR A 198 -1.94 -24.18 0.93
CA TYR A 198 -2.01 -24.99 -0.30
C TYR A 198 -1.12 -26.23 -0.19
N VAL A 199 0.16 -26.04 0.14
CA VAL A 199 1.11 -27.15 0.28
C VAL A 199 0.69 -28.12 1.39
N TRP A 200 0.11 -27.61 2.48
CA TRP A 200 -0.44 -28.43 3.55
C TRP A 200 -1.61 -29.30 3.08
N MET A 201 -2.51 -28.75 2.26
CA MET A 201 -3.61 -29.49 1.67
C MET A 201 -3.14 -30.53 0.64
N ASP A 202 -2.12 -30.20 -0.16
CA ASP A 202 -1.52 -31.12 -1.13
C ASP A 202 -0.82 -32.31 -0.44
N ALA A 203 -0.34 -32.11 0.79
CA ALA A 203 0.12 -33.20 1.66
C ALA A 203 -1.03 -34.06 2.23
N GLY A 204 -2.28 -33.82 1.82
CA GLY A 204 -3.47 -34.53 2.31
C GLY A 204 -3.90 -34.14 3.72
N ARG A 205 -3.42 -33.00 4.25
CA ARG A 205 -3.64 -32.59 5.65
C ARG A 205 -4.74 -31.54 5.76
N PRO A 206 -5.58 -31.60 6.80
CA PRO A 206 -6.65 -30.64 6.99
C PRO A 206 -6.11 -29.30 7.54
N LEU A 207 -6.81 -28.21 7.18
CA LEU A 207 -6.52 -26.84 7.65
C LEU A 207 -7.06 -26.63 9.08
N THR A 208 -6.45 -27.30 10.06
CA THR A 208 -6.85 -27.22 11.47
C THR A 208 -5.80 -26.51 12.32
N TYR A 209 -6.25 -25.80 13.34
CA TYR A 209 -5.41 -25.24 14.39
C TYR A 209 -6.09 -25.38 15.75
N THR A 210 -5.29 -25.42 16.80
CA THR A 210 -5.75 -25.54 18.19
C THR A 210 -5.48 -24.26 18.95
N THR A 211 -6.31 -24.01 19.98
CA THR A 211 -6.12 -22.89 20.90
C THR A 211 -5.54 -23.42 22.20
N ARG A 212 -4.38 -22.92 22.59
CA ARG A 212 -3.76 -23.21 23.88
C ARG A 212 -4.10 -22.08 24.86
N PRO A 213 -4.98 -22.31 25.84
CA PRO A 213 -5.39 -21.28 26.78
C PRO A 213 -4.25 -20.81 27.71
N ASP A 214 -3.20 -21.63 27.84
CA ASP A 214 -2.12 -21.47 28.83
C ASP A 214 -1.00 -20.51 28.38
N ARG A 215 -1.01 -20.05 27.12
CA ARG A 215 0.02 -19.14 26.58
C ARG A 215 -0.43 -17.67 26.57
N LEU A 216 0.52 -16.76 26.77
CA LEU A 216 0.33 -15.32 26.62
C LEU A 216 -0.23 -14.99 25.22
N SER A 217 -0.95 -13.87 25.11
CA SER A 217 -1.84 -13.54 23.97
C SER A 217 -1.26 -13.69 22.56
N GLY A 218 0.07 -13.62 22.41
CA GLY A 218 0.77 -13.74 21.13
C GLY A 218 1.03 -15.18 20.64
N GLU A 219 0.98 -16.19 21.52
CA GLU A 219 1.28 -17.61 21.20
C GLU A 219 0.12 -18.56 21.53
N ARG A 220 -1.10 -18.05 21.56
CA ARG A 220 -2.29 -18.82 21.95
C ARG A 220 -2.71 -19.85 20.92
N ARG A 221 -2.18 -19.81 19.70
CA ARG A 221 -2.52 -20.76 18.65
C ARG A 221 -1.37 -21.72 18.42
N ALA A 222 -1.72 -22.98 18.23
CA ALA A 222 -0.74 -24.04 18.01
C ALA A 222 -1.29 -25.07 17.02
N GLY A 223 -0.38 -25.84 16.48
CA GLY A 223 -0.69 -26.95 15.59
C GLY A 223 0.28 -27.00 14.43
N PRO A 224 0.36 -28.14 13.74
CA PRO A 224 1.42 -28.38 12.77
C PRO A 224 1.45 -27.36 11.61
N LEU A 225 0.28 -26.90 11.15
CA LEU A 225 0.18 -25.83 10.13
C LEU A 225 0.68 -24.48 10.65
N PHE A 226 0.35 -24.11 11.89
CA PHE A 226 0.86 -22.88 12.51
C PHE A 226 2.37 -22.93 12.66
N ASP A 227 2.90 -24.10 13.04
CA ASP A 227 4.34 -24.27 13.22
C ASP A 227 5.08 -24.20 11.87
N LEU A 228 4.50 -24.76 10.79
CA LEU A 228 5.00 -24.59 9.42
C LEU A 228 5.01 -23.12 9.00
N ILE A 229 3.90 -22.40 9.16
CA ILE A 229 3.79 -20.98 8.79
C ILE A 229 4.82 -20.15 9.56
N ARG A 230 4.99 -20.40 10.86
CA ARG A 230 6.02 -19.71 11.66
C ARG A 230 7.43 -20.05 11.20
N ALA A 231 7.71 -21.31 10.86
CA ALA A 231 9.01 -21.71 10.35
C ALA A 231 9.34 -20.96 9.05
N VAL A 232 8.41 -20.95 8.10
CA VAL A 232 8.52 -20.20 6.84
C VAL A 232 8.68 -18.70 7.10
N MET A 233 7.82 -18.10 7.92
CA MET A 233 7.89 -16.67 8.24
C MET A 233 9.21 -16.30 8.92
N ARG A 234 9.81 -17.17 9.75
CA ARG A 234 11.15 -16.92 10.34
C ARG A 234 12.27 -16.99 9.31
N MET A 235 12.13 -17.84 8.30
CA MET A 235 13.10 -17.91 7.19
C MET A 235 12.99 -16.67 6.28
N VAL A 236 11.79 -16.13 6.10
CA VAL A 236 11.55 -14.92 5.29
C VAL A 236 11.86 -13.63 6.06
N LEU A 237 11.48 -13.55 7.34
CA LEU A 237 11.58 -12.34 8.18
C LEU A 237 12.49 -12.58 9.40
N PRO A 238 13.83 -12.52 9.23
CA PRO A 238 14.78 -12.92 10.27
C PRO A 238 14.87 -11.99 11.49
N LYS A 239 14.27 -10.79 11.50
CA LYS A 239 14.29 -9.87 12.67
C LYS A 239 12.94 -9.22 12.95
N GLY A 240 12.36 -9.50 14.12
CA GLY A 240 11.31 -8.70 14.79
C GLY A 240 9.95 -8.54 14.07
N GLY A 241 9.80 -9.09 12.88
CA GLY A 241 8.67 -8.86 11.98
C GLY A 241 7.59 -9.93 11.95
N GLN A 242 7.63 -10.89 12.88
CA GLN A 242 6.73 -12.04 12.83
C GLN A 242 5.28 -11.60 13.05
N PRO A 243 4.34 -12.05 12.20
CA PRO A 243 2.93 -11.77 12.43
C PRO A 243 2.46 -12.46 13.71
N SER A 244 1.52 -11.82 14.41
CA SER A 244 0.89 -12.45 15.58
C SER A 244 0.08 -13.68 15.18
N ASP A 245 -0.10 -14.61 16.12
CA ASP A 245 -0.95 -15.78 15.92
C ASP A 245 -2.37 -15.43 15.46
N GLU A 246 -2.92 -14.34 15.97
CA GLU A 246 -4.25 -13.88 15.60
C GLU A 246 -4.31 -13.37 14.16
N THR A 247 -3.21 -12.79 13.67
CA THR A 247 -3.07 -12.41 12.26
C THR A 247 -2.98 -13.65 11.38
N ILE A 248 -2.11 -14.62 11.71
CA ILE A 248 -2.00 -15.88 10.97
C ILE A 248 -3.35 -16.60 10.93
N ARG A 249 -4.07 -16.65 12.06
CA ARG A 249 -5.41 -17.24 12.14
C ARG A 249 -6.38 -16.59 11.14
N LYS A 250 -6.42 -15.26 11.09
CA LYS A 250 -7.31 -14.53 10.17
C LYS A 250 -6.97 -14.84 8.73
N ASP A 251 -5.69 -14.91 8.37
CA ASP A 251 -5.26 -15.23 7.01
C ASP A 251 -5.65 -16.69 6.64
N ILE A 252 -5.49 -17.65 7.55
CA ILE A 252 -5.96 -19.04 7.35
C ILE A 252 -7.49 -19.08 7.18
N ASP A 253 -8.25 -18.37 8.03
CA ASP A 253 -9.71 -18.35 7.94
C ASP A 253 -10.19 -17.68 6.63
N GLN A 254 -9.51 -16.62 6.19
CA GLN A 254 -9.74 -15.99 4.89
C GLN A 254 -9.48 -16.98 3.76
N PHE A 255 -8.40 -17.74 3.83
CA PHE A 255 -8.10 -18.78 2.86
C PHE A 255 -9.18 -19.88 2.83
N ARG A 256 -9.66 -20.33 3.99
CA ARG A 256 -10.76 -21.31 4.08
C ARG A 256 -12.03 -20.81 3.40
N VAL A 257 -12.37 -19.53 3.59
CA VAL A 257 -13.52 -18.91 2.91
C VAL A 257 -13.28 -18.84 1.40
N LEU A 258 -12.06 -18.49 0.98
CA LEU A 258 -11.69 -18.38 -0.43
C LEU A 258 -11.89 -19.69 -1.18
N ILE A 259 -11.33 -20.80 -0.67
CA ILE A 259 -11.39 -22.11 -1.35
C ILE A 259 -12.80 -22.73 -1.35
N VAL A 260 -13.66 -22.35 -0.38
CA VAL A 260 -15.08 -22.74 -0.40
C VAL A 260 -15.85 -21.93 -1.46
N ARG A 261 -15.50 -20.66 -1.63
CA ARG A 261 -16.16 -19.76 -2.58
C ARG A 261 -15.71 -19.99 -4.02
N TYR A 262 -14.45 -20.36 -4.20
CA TYR A 262 -13.79 -20.55 -5.49
C TYR A 262 -13.06 -21.90 -5.48
N PRO A 263 -13.81 -23.02 -5.51
CA PRO A 263 -13.21 -24.35 -5.51
C PRO A 263 -12.31 -24.60 -6.71
N GLU A 264 -12.51 -23.90 -7.83
CA GLU A 264 -11.67 -23.96 -9.02
C GLU A 264 -10.22 -23.52 -8.77
N LEU A 265 -9.95 -22.74 -7.70
CA LEU A 265 -8.59 -22.44 -7.27
C LEU A 265 -7.83 -23.67 -6.76
N LEU A 266 -8.56 -24.77 -6.50
CA LEU A 266 -8.02 -26.06 -6.15
C LEU A 266 -7.97 -27.03 -7.35
N ASP A 267 -8.54 -26.64 -8.50
CA ASP A 267 -8.59 -27.46 -9.71
C ASP A 267 -7.38 -27.14 -10.60
N GLY A 268 -6.48 -28.11 -10.75
CA GLY A 268 -5.15 -27.92 -11.37
C GLY A 268 -3.98 -28.36 -10.48
N ARG A 269 -4.26 -29.00 -9.34
CA ARG A 269 -3.26 -29.72 -8.52
C ARG A 269 -2.60 -30.86 -9.28
#